data_AF-A0A7X6T3B2-F1
#
_entry.id   AF-A0A7X6T3B2-F1
#
_cell.length_a   1.000
_cell.length_b   1.000
_cell.length_c   1.000
_cell.angle_alpha   90.00
_cell.angle_beta   90.00
_cell.angle_gamma   90.00
#
_symmetry.space_group_name_H-M   'P 1'
#
loop_
_entity.id
_entity.type
_entity.pdbx_description
1 polymer ?
#
loop_
_entity_poly.entity_id
_entity_poly.type
_entity_poly.pdbx_seq_one_letter_code
_entity_poly.pdbx_strand_id
1 'polypeptide(L)'
;MTQPNKEIVIQRYHKIERVNHWVTAGCFVLLAISGLAFFYPAFFWLTGVFGTPQLARMLHPWIGVVMFVSFMIMFFRYARSNILTKDDFAWLGSVDKV
;
A
#
# COMPACT_ATOMS: atom_id res chain seq x y z
N MET A 1 -36.65 0.47 -27.44
CA MET A 1 -35.33 1.03 -27.06
C MET A 1 -35.03 0.58 -25.64
N THR A 2 -34.44 -0.60 -25.49
CA THR A 2 -34.04 -1.16 -24.19
C THR A 2 -32.78 -0.45 -23.71
N GLN A 3 -32.86 0.25 -22.58
CA GLN A 3 -31.70 0.85 -21.93
C GLN A 3 -30.66 -0.25 -21.66
N PRO A 4 -29.37 -0.05 -21.99
CA PRO A 4 -28.35 -1.05 -21.76
C PRO A 4 -28.26 -1.36 -20.26
N ASN A 5 -28.09 -2.65 -19.96
CA ASN A 5 -27.91 -3.24 -18.63
C ASN A 5 -27.05 -2.33 -17.74
N LYS A 6 -27.68 -1.60 -16.81
CA LYS A 6 -26.99 -0.79 -15.83
C LYS A 6 -26.34 -1.75 -14.83
N GLU A 7 -25.05 -2.02 -15.01
CA GLU A 7 -24.29 -2.84 -14.09
C GLU A 7 -24.51 -2.34 -12.65
N ILE A 8 -24.96 -3.24 -11.77
CA ILE A 8 -25.20 -2.93 -10.36
C ILE A 8 -23.83 -2.83 -9.69
N VAL A 9 -23.33 -1.60 -9.52
CA VAL A 9 -22.07 -1.34 -8.81
C VAL A 9 -22.34 -1.23 -7.31
N ILE A 10 -21.70 -2.09 -6.52
CA ILE A 10 -21.77 -2.05 -5.05
C ILE A 10 -20.58 -1.25 -4.51
N GLN A 11 -20.84 -0.34 -3.58
CA GLN A 11 -19.78 0.42 -2.92
C GLN A 11 -19.02 -0.47 -1.92
N ARG A 12 -17.86 -0.98 -2.34
CA ARG A 12 -16.97 -1.77 -1.47
C ARG A 12 -16.15 -0.91 -0.50
N TYR A 13 -15.69 0.27 -0.96
CA TYR A 13 -14.84 1.18 -0.18
C TYR A 13 -15.35 2.63 -0.27
N HIS A 14 -15.29 3.35 0.84
CA HIS A 14 -15.58 4.78 0.92
C HIS A 14 -14.46 5.62 0.28
N LYS A 15 -14.77 6.87 -0.09
CA LYS A 15 -13.80 7.80 -0.69
C LYS A 15 -12.55 8.01 0.19
N ILE A 16 -12.75 8.16 1.50
CA ILE A 16 -11.66 8.37 2.49
C ILE A 16 -10.70 7.18 2.53
N GLU A 17 -11.22 5.95 2.41
CA GLU A 17 -10.41 4.72 2.42
C GLU A 17 -9.48 4.67 1.21
N ARG A 18 -10.02 5.01 0.04
CA ARG A 18 -9.25 5.05 -1.20
C ARG A 18 -8.16 6.13 -1.13
N VAL A 19 -8.47 7.30 -0.59
CA VAL A 19 -7.47 8.37 -0.42
C VAL A 19 -6.36 7.91 0.53
N ASN A 20 -6.70 7.35 1.69
CA ASN A 20 -5.70 6.87 2.64
C ASN A 20 -4.83 5.75 2.03
N HIS A 21 -5.43 4.84 1.27
CA HIS A 21 -4.71 3.81 0.54
C HIS A 21 -3.72 4.40 -0.47
N TRP A 22 -4.14 5.37 -1.29
CA TRP A 22 -3.25 6.02 -2.26
C TRP A 22 -2.13 6.81 -1.60
N VAL A 23 -2.37 7.43 -0.44
CA VAL A 23 -1.32 8.06 0.37
C VAL A 23 -0.32 7.02 0.86
N THR A 24 -0.78 5.93 1.49
CA THR A 24 0.08 4.84 1.95
C THR A 24 0.89 4.24 0.79
N ALA A 25 0.25 3.96 -0.35
CA ALA A 25 0.89 3.38 -1.53
C ALA A 25 1.94 4.33 -2.14
N GLY A 26 1.64 5.62 -2.25
CA GLY A 26 2.59 6.62 -2.73
C GLY A 26 3.82 6.74 -1.82
N CYS A 27 3.61 6.81 -0.50
CA CYS A 27 4.71 6.82 0.46
C CYS A 27 5.53 5.52 0.38
N PHE A 28 4.88 4.36 0.27
CA PHE A 28 5.56 3.07 0.14
C PHE A 28 6.48 3.03 -1.09
N VAL A 29 6.01 3.47 -2.26
CA VAL A 29 6.84 3.50 -3.48
C VAL A 29 8.08 4.37 -3.28
N LEU A 30 7.91 5.58 -2.75
CA LEU A 30 9.04 6.49 -2.49
C LEU A 30 10.04 5.90 -1.49
N LEU A 31 9.55 5.26 -0.42
CA LEU A 31 10.37 4.63 0.61
C LEU A 31 11.06 3.36 0.10
N ALA A 32 10.37 2.53 -0.68
CA ALA A 32 10.94 1.32 -1.25
C ALA A 32 12.10 1.66 -2.20
N ILE A 33 11.91 2.65 -3.08
CA ILE A 33 12.96 3.09 -4.02
C ILE A 33 14.16 3.66 -3.27
N SER A 34 13.93 4.60 -2.35
CA SER A 34 15.04 5.24 -1.61
C SER A 34 15.70 4.31 -0.60
N GLY A 35 14.94 3.42 0.05
CA GLY A 35 15.46 2.39 0.94
C GLY A 35 16.33 1.39 0.19
N LEU A 36 15.89 0.94 -0.99
CA LEU A 36 16.70 0.09 -1.87
C LEU A 36 18.00 0.79 -2.31
N ALA A 37 17.93 2.09 -2.59
CA ALA A 37 19.10 2.90 -2.93
C ALA A 37 20.16 2.94 -1.81
N PHE A 38 19.73 2.92 -0.54
CA PHE A 38 20.62 2.91 0.61
C PHE A 38 21.07 1.49 1.00
N PHE A 39 20.28 0.47 0.68
CA PHE A 39 20.55 -0.90 1.05
C PHE A 39 21.64 -1.55 0.18
N TYR A 40 21.61 -1.33 -1.14
CA TYR A 40 22.56 -1.93 -2.07
C TYR A 40 23.27 -0.88 -2.93
N PRO A 41 24.60 -0.76 -2.88
CA PRO A 41 25.33 0.34 -3.53
C PRO A 41 25.10 0.49 -5.04
N ALA A 42 24.86 -0.60 -5.78
CA ALA A 42 24.59 -0.52 -7.22
C ALA A 42 23.30 0.25 -7.56
N PHE A 43 22.40 0.39 -6.59
CA PHE A 43 21.13 1.13 -6.73
C PHE A 43 21.20 2.56 -6.19
N PHE A 44 22.39 3.07 -5.84
CA PHE A 44 22.50 4.41 -5.26
C PHE A 44 21.99 5.52 -6.19
N TRP A 45 21.99 5.31 -7.51
CA TRP A 45 21.41 6.23 -8.49
C TRP A 45 19.91 6.48 -8.28
N LEU A 46 19.17 5.56 -7.64
CA LEU A 46 17.76 5.73 -7.29
C LEU A 46 17.51 6.87 -6.30
N THR A 47 18.54 7.32 -5.58
CA THR A 47 18.43 8.53 -4.73
C THR A 47 18.03 9.78 -5.51
N GLY A 48 18.23 9.78 -6.84
CA GLY A 48 17.76 10.83 -7.75
C GLY A 48 16.24 11.04 -7.76
N VAL A 49 15.43 10.12 -7.23
CA VAL A 49 13.97 10.32 -7.05
C VAL A 49 13.65 11.54 -6.17
N PHE A 50 14.58 11.89 -5.27
CA PHE A 50 14.51 13.10 -4.44
C PHE A 50 15.47 14.20 -4.94
N GLY A 51 15.96 14.11 -6.16
CA GLY A 51 16.93 15.04 -6.75
C GLY A 51 18.36 14.83 -6.28
N THR A 52 18.62 14.81 -4.96
CA THR A 52 19.97 14.60 -4.41
C THR A 52 20.01 13.50 -3.33
N PRO A 53 21.15 12.80 -3.16
CA PRO A 53 21.31 11.83 -2.08
C PRO A 53 21.12 12.40 -0.67
N GLN A 54 21.48 13.67 -0.47
CA GLN A 54 21.31 14.38 0.79
C GLN A 54 19.82 14.58 1.10
N LEU A 55 19.04 14.99 0.08
CA LEU A 55 17.59 15.15 0.24
C LEU A 55 16.91 13.79 0.47
N ALA A 56 17.33 12.76 -0.26
CA ALA A 56 16.82 11.40 -0.07
C ALA A 56 17.01 10.92 1.37
N ARG A 57 18.19 11.13 1.95
CA ARG A 57 18.48 10.74 3.35
C ARG A 57 17.62 11.52 4.35
N MET A 58 17.41 12.81 4.10
CA MET A 58 16.63 13.67 4.98
C MET A 58 15.13 13.34 4.91
N LEU A 59 14.58 13.16 3.71
CA LEU A 59 13.14 12.96 3.49
C LEU A 59 12.66 11.54 3.79
N HIS A 60 13.50 10.51 3.55
CA HIS A 60 13.13 9.11 3.79
C HIS A 60 12.50 8.86 5.17
N PRO A 61 13.10 9.23 6.31
CA PRO A 61 12.50 8.98 7.63
C PRO A 61 11.16 9.72 7.82
N TRP A 62 11.03 10.96 7.31
CA TRP A 62 9.79 11.73 7.43
C TRP A 62 8.65 11.13 6.62
N ILE A 63 8.92 10.67 5.40
CA ILE A 63 7.95 9.93 4.58
C ILE A 63 7.58 8.62 5.29
N GLY A 64 8.54 8.00 5.97
CA GLY A 64 8.33 6.83 6.83
C GLY A 64 7.29 7.08 7.92
N VAL A 65 7.39 8.21 8.63
CA VAL A 65 6.41 8.61 9.65
C VAL A 65 5.02 8.82 9.05
N VAL A 66 4.93 9.51 7.90
CA VAL A 66 3.65 9.72 7.20
C VAL A 66 3.03 8.38 6.79
N MET A 67 3.83 7.47 6.22
CA MET A 67 3.37 6.13 5.85
C MET A 67 2.89 5.36 7.07
N PHE A 68 3.63 5.38 8.18
CA PHE A 68 3.27 4.69 9.41
C PHE A 68 1.92 5.16 9.94
N VAL A 69 1.70 6.47 10.04
CA VAL A 69 0.42 7.04 10.51
C VAL A 69 -0.73 6.68 9.56
N SER A 70 -0.53 6.85 8.25
CA SER A 70 -1.53 6.51 7.22
C SER A 70 -1.90 5.03 7.26
N PHE A 71 -0.91 4.15 7.41
CA PHE A 71 -1.10 2.71 7.54
C PHE A 71 -1.80 2.34 8.85
N MET A 72 -1.46 2.97 9.99
CA MET A 72 -2.15 2.74 11.27
C MET A 72 -3.64 3.05 11.19
N ILE A 73 -4.02 4.12 10.48
CA ILE A 73 -5.43 4.42 10.21
C ILE A 73 -6.10 3.28 9.42
N MET A 74 -5.43 2.71 8.40
CA MET A 74 -5.96 1.55 7.68
C MET A 74 -6.05 0.31 8.57
N PHE A 75 -5.01 0.07 9.36
CA PHE A 75 -4.92 -1.07 10.27
C PHE A 75 -6.11 -1.11 11.22
N PHE A 76 -6.39 -0.03 11.96
CA PHE A 76 -7.52 0.00 12.88
C PHE A 76 -8.88 -0.13 12.19
N ARG A 77 -9.02 0.33 10.95
CA ARG A 77 -10.25 0.17 10.16
C ARG A 77 -10.50 -1.28 9.73
N TYR A 78 -9.45 -1.98 9.29
CA TYR A 78 -9.56 -3.32 8.70
C TYR A 78 -9.17 -4.46 9.63
N ALA A 79 -8.64 -4.17 10.83
CA ALA A 79 -8.13 -5.19 11.75
C ALA A 79 -9.14 -6.31 12.02
N ARG A 80 -10.40 -5.96 12.30
CA ARG A 80 -11.45 -6.95 12.58
C ARG A 80 -11.80 -7.83 11.38
N SER A 81 -11.74 -7.27 10.18
CA SER A 81 -12.06 -7.98 8.93
C SER A 81 -10.91 -8.87 8.43
N ASN A 82 -9.73 -8.75 9.02
CA ASN A 82 -8.53 -9.52 8.65
C ASN A 82 -8.14 -10.57 9.70
N ILE A 83 -9.04 -10.90 10.64
CA ILE A 83 -8.82 -11.98 11.59
C ILE A 83 -9.07 -13.31 10.87
N LEU A 84 -8.13 -14.24 10.99
CA LEU A 84 -8.22 -15.57 10.39
C LEU A 84 -9.42 -16.35 10.93
N THR A 85 -10.19 -16.90 10.01
CA THR A 85 -11.36 -17.75 10.26
C THR A 85 -11.09 -19.18 9.81
N LYS A 86 -12.00 -20.11 10.11
CA LYS A 86 -11.90 -21.51 9.66
C LYS A 86 -11.87 -21.64 8.14
N ASP A 87 -12.57 -20.75 7.45
CA ASP A 87 -12.64 -20.74 5.99
C ASP A 87 -11.29 -20.37 5.37
N ASP A 88 -10.54 -19.46 6.01
CA ASP A 88 -9.18 -19.11 5.57
C ASP A 88 -8.22 -20.30 5.66
N PHE A 89 -8.34 -21.13 6.70
CA PHE A 89 -7.55 -22.36 6.82
C PHE A 89 -7.93 -23.41 5.77
N ALA A 90 -9.21 -23.53 5.43
CA ALA A 90 -9.65 -24.39 4.34
C ALA A 90 -9.10 -23.90 2.99
N TRP A 91 -9.09 -22.59 2.77
CA TRP A 91 -8.48 -21.96 1.60
C TRP A 91 -6.97 -22.25 1.51
N LEU A 92 -6.23 -22.06 2.60
CA LEU A 92 -4.78 -22.35 2.67
C LEU A 92 -4.42 -23.81 2.37
N GLY A 93 -5.28 -24.76 2.77
CA GLY A 93 -5.10 -26.18 2.48
C GLY A 93 -5.45 -26.59 1.04
N SER A 94 -5.82 -25.64 0.18
CA SER A 94 -6.25 -25.88 -1.20
C SER A 94 -5.43 -25.12 -2.24
N VAL A 95 -4.29 -24.54 -1.84
CA VAL A 95 -3.39 -23.75 -2.71
C VAL A 95 -2.89 -24.55 -3.92
N ASP A 96 -2.79 -25.87 -3.79
CA ASP A 96 -2.37 -26.81 -4.84
C ASP A 96 -3.49 -27.19 -5.83
N LYS A 97 -4.75 -26.79 -5.56
CA LYS A 97 -5.93 -27.13 -6.36
C LYS A 97 -6.36 -26.02 -7.33
N VAL A 98 -5.58 -24.95 -7.43
CA VAL A 98 -5.78 -23.80 -8.34
C VAL A 98 -4.81 -23.89 -9.50
#